data_AF-A0A242L0M0-F1
#
_entry.id   AF-A0A242L0M0-F1
#
_cell.length_a   1.000
_cell.length_b   1.000
_cell.length_c   1.000
_cell.angle_alpha   90.00
_cell.angle_beta   90.00
_cell.angle_gamma   90.00
#
_symmetry.space_group_name_H-M   'P 1'
#
loop_
_entity.id
_entity.type
_entity.pdbx_description
1 polymer ?
#
loop_
_entity_poly.entity_id
_entity_poly.type
_entity_poly.pdbx_seq_one_letter_code
_entity_poly.pdbx_strand_id
1 'polypeptide(L)' 'MIQVAGIQTGKIYFTGKNKNEASQWLLKTFTNNKKLRKHYSNEFLKDDQIMPEPMILTTKEISK' A
#
# COMPACT_ATOMS: atom_id res chain seq x y z
N MET A 1 7.59 13.02 4.69
CA MET A 1 6.36 12.18 4.68
C MET A 1 6.63 10.98 3.78
N ILE A 2 6.22 9.78 4.17
CA ILE A 2 6.47 8.54 3.41
C ILE A 2 5.17 8.05 2.80
N GLN A 3 5.26 7.53 1.59
CA GLN A 3 4.14 6.93 0.88
C GLN A 3 4.52 5.52 0.45
N VAL A 4 3.52 4.66 0.35
CA VAL A 4 3.65 3.35 -0.30
C VAL A 4 2.90 3.45 -1.62
N ALA A 5 3.63 3.32 -2.72
CA ALA A 5 3.09 3.43 -4.07
C ALA A 5 3.20 2.10 -4.82
N GLY A 6 2.24 1.81 -5.69
CA GLY A 6 2.35 0.73 -6.67
C GLY A 6 3.43 1.07 -7.71
N ILE A 7 4.33 0.13 -7.99
CA ILE A 7 5.44 0.34 -8.93
C ILE A 7 4.91 0.48 -10.37
N GLN A 8 3.85 -0.25 -10.72
CA GLN A 8 3.31 -0.26 -12.08
C GLN A 8 2.34 0.89 -12.30
N THR A 9 1.48 1.17 -11.32
CA THR A 9 0.40 2.16 -11.47
C THR A 9 0.74 3.54 -10.90
N GLY A 10 1.76 3.65 -10.05
CA GLY A 10 2.04 4.87 -9.28
C GLY A 10 0.98 5.20 -8.22
N LYS A 11 -0.02 4.34 -8.03
CA LYS A 11 -1.12 4.55 -7.10
C LYS A 11 -0.61 4.57 -5.67
N ILE A 12 -1.01 5.59 -4.90
CA ILE A 12 -0.67 5.70 -3.49
C ILE A 12 -1.63 4.83 -2.66
N TYR A 13 -1.10 3.77 -2.04
CA TYR A 13 -1.86 2.89 -1.16
C TYR A 13 -1.79 3.32 0.30
N PHE A 14 -0.73 4.02 0.69
CA PHE A 14 -0.53 4.51 2.05
C PHE A 14 0.22 5.83 2.06
N THR A 15 -0.08 6.70 3.02
CA THR A 15 0.72 7.89 3.34
C THR A 15 0.84 8.01 4.86
N GLY A 16 2.06 8.16 5.35
CA GLY A 16 2.37 8.22 6.77
C GLY A 16 3.60 9.08 7.08
N LYS A 17 3.93 9.19 8.37
CA LYS A 17 5.00 10.07 8.84
C LYS A 17 6.38 9.42 8.72
N ASN A 18 6.48 8.11 8.95
CA ASN A 18 7.75 7.40 9.05
C ASN A 18 7.65 5.96 8.50
N LYS A 19 8.80 5.28 8.39
CA LYS A 19 8.89 3.92 7.85
C LYS A 19 8.17 2.91 8.75
N ASN A 20 8.19 3.13 10.06
CA ASN A 20 7.54 2.23 11.02
C ASN A 20 6.02 2.18 10.84
N GLU A 21 5.38 3.33 10.59
CA GLU A 21 3.94 3.39 10.26
C GLU A 21 3.64 2.62 8.97
N ALA A 22 4.46 2.78 7.93
CA ALA A 22 4.29 2.04 6.68
C ALA A 22 4.47 0.53 6.87
N SER A 23 5.49 0.09 7.64
CA SER A 23 5.70 -1.32 7.98
C SER A 23 4.54 -1.91 8.78
N GLN A 24 4.04 -1.18 9.77
CA GLN A 24 2.87 -1.61 10.55
C GLN A 24 1.61 -1.69 9.68
N TRP A 25 1.42 -0.75 8.76
CA TRP A 25 0.33 -0.79 7.79
C TRP A 25 0.44 -1.99 6.85
N LEU A 26 1.63 -2.29 6.31
CA LEU A 26 1.89 -3.47 5.48
C LEU A 26 1.51 -4.75 6.23
N LEU A 27 2.04 -4.94 7.45
CA LEU A 27 1.76 -6.13 8.25
C LEU A 27 0.27 -6.30 8.61
N LYS A 28 -0.44 -5.20 8.90
CA LYS A 28 -1.88 -5.22 9.27
C LYS A 28 -2.84 -5.37 8.08
N THR A 29 -2.43 -4.87 6.90
CA THR A 29 -3.28 -4.83 5.71
C THR A 29 -3.14 -6.11 4.90
N PHE A 30 -1.94 -6.69 4.85
CA PHE A 30 -1.65 -7.89 4.04
C PHE A 30 -1.63 -9.20 4.82
N THR A 31 -2.06 -9.22 6.09
CA THR A 31 -2.17 -10.46 6.89
C THR A 31 -3.27 -11.40 6.35
N ASN A 32 -4.33 -10.86 5.73
CA ASN A 32 -5.21 -11.58 4.80
C ASN A 32 -5.89 -10.58 3.84
N ASN A 33 -6.16 -11.00 2.61
CA ASN A 33 -6.67 -10.10 1.56
C ASN A 33 -8.12 -9.61 1.75
N LYS A 34 -8.86 -10.08 2.77
CA LYS A 34 -10.25 -9.61 2.99
C LYS A 34 -10.31 -8.11 3.27
N LYS A 35 -9.29 -7.53 3.93
CA LYS A 35 -9.24 -6.08 4.19
C LYS A 35 -8.90 -5.30 2.93
N LEU A 36 -7.98 -5.81 2.11
CA LEU A 36 -7.59 -5.20 0.86
C LEU A 36 -8.79 -5.12 -0.11
N ARG A 37 -9.57 -6.19 -0.23
CA ARG A 37 -10.79 -6.25 -1.05
C ARG A 37 -11.89 -5.29 -0.58
N LYS A 38 -11.97 -4.98 0.72
CA LYS A 38 -12.89 -3.95 1.25
C LYS A 38 -12.50 -2.54 0.82
N HIS A 39 -11.21 -2.24 0.76
CA HIS A 39 -10.70 -0.94 0.33
C HIS A 39 -10.62 -0.81 -1.20
N TYR A 40 -10.45 -1.92 -1.91
CA TYR A 40 -10.26 -1.98 -3.36
C TYR A 40 -11.19 -3.01 -3.99
N SER A 41 -12.51 -2.82 -3.81
CA SER A 41 -13.55 -3.77 -4.24
C SER A 41 -13.70 -3.92 -5.75
N ASN A 42 -13.25 -2.92 -6.52
CA ASN A 42 -13.34 -2.91 -7.98
C ASN A 42 -12.17 -3.64 -8.67
N GLU A 43 -11.16 -4.07 -7.91
CA GLU A 43 -10.06 -4.88 -8.45
C GLU A 43 -10.39 -6.36 -8.22
N PHE A 44 -10.26 -7.19 -9.26
CA PHE A 44 -10.43 -8.65 -9.20
C PHE A 44 -9.25 -9.29 -8.45
N LEU A 45 -9.09 -8.94 -7.18
CA LEU A 45 -8.08 -9.51 -6.30
C LEU A 45 -8.58 -10.88 -5.84
N LYS A 46 -7.78 -11.91 -6.12
CA LYS A 46 -8.02 -13.26 -5.59
C LYS A 46 -7.72 -13.28 -4.10
N ASP A 47 -8.38 -14.17 -3.37
CA ASP A 47 -8.25 -14.24 -1.91
C ASP A 47 -6.82 -14.63 -1.46
N ASP A 48 -6.06 -15.29 -2.33
CA ASP A 48 -4.66 -15.72 -2.15
C ASP A 48 -3.61 -14.74 -2.70
N GLN A 49 -4.00 -13.70 -3.44
CA GLN A 49 -3.07 -12.80 -4.11
C GLN A 49 -2.45 -11.77 -3.16
N ILE A 50 -1.17 -11.93 -2.81
CA ILE A 50 -0.45 -10.94 -2.00
C ILE A 50 -0.21 -9.69 -2.83
N MET A 51 -0.80 -8.56 -2.42
CA MET A 51 -0.68 -7.23 -3.05
C MET A 51 -1.14 -7.20 -4.53
N PRO A 52 -1.85 -6.15 -4.97
CA PRO A 52 -2.31 -6.08 -6.36
C PRO A 52 -1.13 -5.98 -7.34
N GLU A 53 -0.03 -5.36 -6.89
CA GLU A 53 1.19 -5.13 -7.64
C GLU A 53 2.39 -4.95 -6.67
N PRO A 54 3.64 -5.03 -7.16
CA PRO A 54 4.83 -4.68 -6.38
C PRO A 54 4.78 -3.24 -5.87
N MET A 55 5.20 -2.99 -4.63
CA MET A 55 5.17 -1.66 -4.02
C MET A 55 6.55 -1.08 -3.73
N ILE A 56 6.65 0.24 -3.81
CA ILE A 56 7.84 1.03 -3.49
C ILE A 56 7.53 2.06 -2.40
N LEU A 57 8.46 2.19 -1.44
CA LEU A 57 8.42 3.25 -0.45
C LEU A 57 8.99 4.52 -1.08
N THR A 58 8.16 5.54 -1.22
CA THR A 58 8.58 6.85 -1.72
C THR A 58 8.54 7.88 -0.60
N THR A 59 9.42 8.86 -0.67
CA THR A 59 9.35 10.05 0.19
C THR A 59 8.66 11.15 -0.59
N LYS A 60 7.59 11.71 -0.06
CA LYS A 60 7.08 12.97 -0.57
C LYS A 60 8.09 14.04 -0.16
N GLU A 61 8.90 14.50 -1.11
CA GLU A 61 9.64 15.74 -0.94
C GLU A 61 8.61 16.85 -0.77
N ILE A 62 8.67 17.50 0.39
CA ILE A 62 7.99 18.77 0.56
C ILE A 62 8.91 19.74 -0.19
N SER A 63 8.65 19.98 -1.47
CA SER A 63 9.23 21.11 -2.18
C SER A 63 8.95 22.34 -1.32
N LYS A 64 10.04 22.92 -0.81
CA LYS A 64 10.02 24.00 0.16
C LYS A 64 9.79 25.34 -0.53
#